data_AF-U2AQG1-F1
#
_entry.id   AF-U2AQG1-F1
#
_cell.length_a   1.000
_cell.length_b   1.000
_cell.length_c   1.000
_cell.angle_alpha   90.00
_cell.angle_beta   90.00
_cell.angle_gamma   90.00
#
_symmetry.space_group_name_H-M   'P 1'
#
loop_
_entity.id
_entity.type
_entity.pdbx_description
1 polymer ?
#
loop_
_entity_poly.entity_id
_entity_poly.type
_entity_poly.pdbx_seq_one_letter_code
_entity_poly.pdbx_strand_id
1 'polypeptide(L)' 'MAREKPRYHNGIANLFAIYMDMVDICYIFDNSEGRKELIAQKKNNKDIVIYNNDKFNLMKNNYEKERN' A
#
# COMPACT_ATOMS: atom_id res chain seq x y z
N MET A 1 4.91 -5.38 -28.67
CA MET A 1 4.65 -4.15 -27.89
C MET A 1 5.01 -4.47 -26.44
N ALA A 2 6.08 -3.86 -25.91
CA ALA A 2 6.69 -4.27 -24.65
C ALA A 2 5.79 -3.94 -23.45
N ARG A 3 5.37 -4.97 -22.68
CA ARG A 3 4.69 -4.81 -21.38
C ARG A 3 5.75 -4.57 -20.30
N GLU A 4 6.25 -3.35 -20.17
CA GLU A 4 7.07 -2.95 -19.03
C GLU A 4 6.18 -2.72 -17.81
N LYS A 5 5.81 -3.77 -17.06
CA LYS A 5 4.98 -3.59 -15.86
C LYS A 5 5.12 -4.51 -14.62
N PRO A 6 6.14 -5.40 -14.45
CA PRO A 6 6.25 -6.14 -13.19
C PRO A 6 7.15 -5.48 -12.12
N ARG A 7 8.12 -4.64 -12.49
CA ARG A 7 9.21 -4.28 -11.56
C ARG A 7 8.79 -3.28 -10.48
N TYR A 8 8.00 -2.27 -10.86
CA TYR A 8 7.62 -1.18 -9.94
C TYR A 8 6.60 -1.65 -8.89
N HIS A 9 5.59 -2.43 -9.31
CA HIS A 9 4.60 -3.00 -8.40
C HIS A 9 5.21 -3.98 -7.40
N ASN A 10 6.09 -4.88 -7.85
CA ASN A 10 6.80 -5.81 -6.96
C ASN A 10 7.74 -5.09 -5.99
N GLY A 11 8.39 -4.00 -6.42
CA GLY A 11 9.21 -3.17 -5.54
C GLY A 11 8.39 -2.54 -4.41
N ILE A 12 7.23 -1.97 -4.74
CA ILE A 12 6.32 -1.36 -3.75
C ILE A 12 5.75 -2.42 -2.81
N ALA A 13 5.33 -3.59 -3.31
CA ALA A 13 4.82 -4.67 -2.48
C ALA A 13 5.90 -5.18 -1.50
N ASN A 14 7.15 -5.36 -1.97
CA ASN A 14 8.26 -5.75 -1.12
C ASN A 14 8.60 -4.66 -0.08
N LEU A 15 8.52 -3.39 -0.45
CA LEU A 15 8.70 -2.27 0.49
C LEU A 15 7.69 -2.37 1.64
N PHE A 16 6.41 -2.59 1.35
CA PHE A 16 5.41 -2.78 2.41
C PHE A 16 5.68 -4.04 3.23
N ALA A 17 5.95 -5.19 2.58
CA ALA A 17 6.17 -6.46 3.28
C ALA A 17 7.36 -6.43 4.25
N ILE A 18 8.46 -5.76 3.90
CA ILE A 18 9.66 -5.70 4.74
C ILE A 18 9.51 -4.62 5.81
N TYR A 19 9.14 -3.41 5.39
CA TYR A 19 9.29 -2.24 6.26
C TYR A 19 8.07 -1.98 7.14
N MET A 20 6.87 -2.42 6.75
CA MET A 20 5.66 -2.15 7.53
C MET A 20 5.70 -2.79 8.93
N ASP A 21 6.36 -3.95 9.07
CA ASP A 21 6.54 -4.64 10.35
C ASP A 21 7.88 -4.28 11.05
N MET A 22 8.82 -3.66 10.34
CA MET A 22 10.11 -3.24 10.89
C MET A 22 10.05 -1.90 11.63
N VAL A 23 9.12 -1.02 11.26
CA VAL A 23 9.02 0.33 11.83
C VAL A 23 8.08 0.40 13.03
N ASP A 24 8.38 1.30 13.99
CA ASP A 24 7.50 1.55 15.14
C ASP A 24 6.14 2.11 14.71
N ILE A 25 6.12 2.95 13.67
CA ILE A 25 4.88 3.54 13.16
C ILE A 25 4.94 3.65 11.63
N CYS A 26 3.94 3.08 10.97
CA CYS A 26 3.70 3.21 9.55
C CYS A 26 2.40 3.98 9.31
N TYR A 27 2.44 5.01 8.47
CA TYR A 27 1.26 5.74 7.99
C TYR A 27 1.19 5.69 6.48
N ILE A 28 0.01 5.41 5.95
CA ILE A 28 -0.24 5.47 4.51
C ILE A 28 -1.19 6.63 4.24
N PHE A 29 -0.76 7.52 3.35
CA PHE A 29 -1.56 8.66 2.91
C PHE A 29 -1.81 8.60 1.41
N ASP A 30 -3.02 8.95 1.01
CA ASP A 30 -3.35 9.28 -0.38
C ASP A 30 -3.23 10.79 -0.59
N ASN A 31 -2.56 11.19 -1.67
CA ASN A 31 -2.36 12.59 -2.06
C ASN A 31 -2.91 12.88 -3.47
N SER A 32 -3.67 11.96 -4.08
CA SER A 32 -4.13 12.06 -5.47
C SER A 32 -5.06 13.26 -5.73
N GLU A 33 -5.93 13.60 -4.78
CA GLU A 33 -6.93 14.68 -4.90
C GLU A 33 -6.38 16.06 -4.48
N GLY A 34 -5.06 16.24 -4.44
CA GLY A 34 -4.43 17.48 -3.96
C GLY A 34 -4.60 17.73 -2.45
N ARG A 35 -5.23 16.80 -1.74
CA ARG A 35 -5.40 16.78 -0.27
C ARG A 35 -4.81 15.49 0.28
N LYS A 36 -4.11 15.63 1.41
CA LYS A 36 -3.56 14.49 2.15
C LYS A 36 -4.66 13.81 2.95
N GLU A 37 -4.95 12.55 2.62
CA GLU A 37 -5.93 11.72 3.32
C GLU A 37 -5.23 10.53 3.97
N LEU A 38 -5.42 10.32 5.27
CA LEU A 38 -4.90 9.14 5.96
C LEU A 38 -5.75 7.92 5.58
N ILE A 39 -5.15 6.92 4.94
CA ILE A 39 -5.89 5.72 4.50
C ILE A 39 -5.69 4.53 5.43
N ALA A 40 -4.50 4.37 6.02
CA ALA A 40 -4.21 3.32 6.98
C ALA A 40 -3.04 3.70 7.92
N GLN A 41 -3.00 3.10 9.10
CA GLN A 41 -1.85 3.17 10.00
C GLN A 41 -1.54 1.81 10.61
N LYS A 42 -0.28 1.55 10.92
CA LYS A 42 0.17 0.45 11.78
C LYS A 42 1.09 1.03 12.86
N LYS A 43 0.93 0.59 14.10
CA LYS A 43 1.77 1.01 15.23
C LYS A 43 2.30 -0.23 15.94
N ASN A 44 3.61 -0.37 16.02
CA ASN A 44 4.32 -1.51 16.60
C ASN A 44 3.81 -2.82 15.96
N ASN A 45 3.91 -3.93 16.70
CA ASN A 45 3.37 -5.25 16.30
C ASN A 45 1.84 -5.36 16.43
N LYS A 46 1.09 -4.25 16.35
CA LYS A 46 -0.38 -4.28 16.37
C LYS A 46 -0.94 -4.45 14.96
N ASP A 47 -2.21 -4.83 14.90
CA ASP A 47 -2.94 -4.88 13.65
C ASP A 47 -3.01 -3.51 12.96
N ILE A 48 -3.10 -3.55 11.64
CA ILE A 48 -3.30 -2.37 10.82
C ILE A 48 -4.71 -1.80 11.05
N VAL A 49 -4.79 -0.49 11.26
CA VAL A 49 -6.05 0.25 11.33
C VAL A 49 -6.29 0.89 9.96
N ILE A 50 -7.41 0.54 9.33
CA ILE A 50 -7.78 1.04 8.00
C ILE A 50 -8.86 2.12 8.17
N TYR A 51 -8.61 3.31 7.63
CA TYR A 51 -9.53 4.46 7.69
C TYR A 51 -10.35 4.61 6.42
N ASN A 52 -9.82 4.19 5.28
CA ASN A 52 -10.54 4.18 4.00
C ASN A 52 -10.35 2.81 3.32
N ASN A 53 -11.34 1.93 3.50
CA ASN A 53 -11.32 0.57 2.97
C ASN A 53 -11.27 0.54 1.44
N ASP A 54 -11.99 1.44 0.76
CA ASP A 54 -12.06 1.44 -0.69
C ASP A 54 -10.70 1.78 -1.31
N LYS A 55 -10.04 2.83 -0.80
CA LYS A 55 -8.68 3.22 -1.26
C LYS A 55 -7.63 2.19 -0.89
N PHE A 56 -7.72 1.61 0.31
CA PHE A 56 -6.81 0.57 0.75
C PHE A 56 -6.95 -0.71 -0.10
N ASN A 57 -8.18 -1.14 -0.37
CA ASN A 57 -8.45 -2.29 -1.22
C ASN A 57 -8.13 -2.02 -2.69
N LEU A 58 -8.29 -0.79 -3.19
CA LEU A 58 -7.85 -0.43 -4.54
C LEU A 58 -6.32 -0.61 -4.69
N MET A 59 -5.55 -0.15 -3.71
CA MET A 59 -4.10 -0.37 -3.66
C MET A 59 -3.75 -1.87 -3.65
N LYS A 60 -4.51 -2.67 -2.89
CA LYS A 60 -4.30 -4.13 -2.80
C LYS A 60 -4.78 -4.90 -4.04
N ASN A 61 -5.89 -4.52 -4.65
CA ASN A 61 -6.51 -5.25 -5.76
C ASN A 61 -5.87 -4.94 -7.11
N ASN A 62 -5.27 -3.75 -7.28
CA ASN A 62 -4.38 -3.48 -8.40
C ASN A 62 -3.18 -4.45 -8.42
N TYR A 63 -2.80 -5.00 -7.27
CA TYR A 63 -1.77 -6.04 -7.19
C TYR A 63 -2.32 -7.45 -7.53
N GLU A 64 -3.57 -7.78 -7.19
CA GLU A 64 -4.17 -9.09 -7.50
C GLU A 64 -4.59 -9.23 -8.97
N LYS A 65 -5.10 -8.17 -9.60
CA LYS A 65 -5.47 -8.19 -11.03
C LYS A 65 -4.29 -8.39 -11.99
N GLU A 66 -3.06 -8.11 -11.57
CA GLU A 66 -1.85 -8.33 -12.38
C GLU A 66 -1.28 -9.76 -12.26
N ARG A 67 -1.85 -10.60 -11.38
CA ARG A 67 -1.41 -11.98 -11.12
C ARG A 67 -2.31 -13.07 -11.73
N ASN A 68 -3.41 -12.69 -12.40
CA ASN A 68 -4.31 -13.61 -13.12
C ASN A 68 -4.16 -13.47 -14.64
#